data_AF-A0A3D0TKV5-F1
#
_entry.id   AF-A0A3D0TKV5-F1
#
_cell.length_a   1.000
_cell.length_b   1.000
_cell.length_c   1.000
_cell.angle_alpha   90.00
_cell.angle_beta   90.00
_cell.angle_gamma   90.00
#
_symmetry.space_group_name_H-M   'P 1'
#
loop_
_entity.id
_entity.type
_entity.pdbx_description
1 polymer ?
#
loop_
_entity_poly.entity_id
_entity_poly.type
_entity_poly.pdbx_seq_one_letter_code
_entity_poly.pdbx_strand_id
1 'polypeptide(L)'
;FGSSKRRAEFSLGRYCARRALSKFELESVPILRNTESREPYWPKSVRGSITHSEGFAAAAVGLAKDVSGIGIDLESLSRVVDFNIRRHVCVDKERE
;
A
#
# COMPACT_ATOMS: atom_id res chain seq x y z
N PHE A 1 -1.34 6.82 20.21
CA PHE A 1 -2.03 5.63 19.67
C PHE A 1 -2.93 6.06 18.52
N GLY A 2 -2.95 5.32 17.40
CA GLY A 2 -3.71 5.71 16.19
C GLY A 2 -5.23 5.63 16.39
N SER A 3 -5.99 6.39 15.60
CA SER A 3 -7.46 6.35 15.59
C SER A 3 -8.00 4.94 15.31
N SER A 4 -9.25 4.67 15.71
CA SER A 4 -9.95 3.41 15.42
C SER A 4 -9.91 3.08 13.92
N LYS A 5 -10.19 4.09 13.08
CA LYS A 5 -10.08 4.01 11.61
C LYS A 5 -8.68 3.58 11.18
N ARG A 6 -7.63 4.24 11.68
CA ARG A 6 -6.25 3.91 11.29
C ARG A 6 -5.84 2.50 11.69
N ARG A 7 -6.30 2.03 12.85
CA ARG A 7 -6.06 0.64 13.31
C ARG A 7 -6.75 -0.37 12.39
N ALA A 8 -8.00 -0.11 11.98
CA ALA A 8 -8.73 -0.98 11.07
C ALA A 8 -8.05 -1.07 9.70
N GLU A 9 -7.68 0.08 9.12
CA GLU A 9 -6.95 0.15 7.84
C GLU A 9 -5.61 -0.60 7.89
N PHE A 10 -4.84 -0.42 8.98
CA PHE A 10 -3.58 -1.13 9.16
C PHE A 10 -3.78 -2.65 9.21
N SER A 11 -4.77 -3.11 9.99
CA SER A 11 -5.09 -4.54 10.11
C SER A 11 -5.56 -5.14 8.78
N LEU A 12 -6.45 -4.46 8.06
CA LEU A 12 -6.96 -4.90 6.75
C LEU A 12 -5.83 -4.98 5.71
N GLY A 13 -4.98 -3.95 5.62
CA GLY A 13 -3.84 -3.97 4.71
C GLY A 13 -2.86 -5.11 5.01
N ARG A 14 -2.58 -5.38 6.29
CA ARG A 14 -1.73 -6.52 6.70
C ARG A 14 -2.39 -7.87 6.48
N TYR A 15 -3.71 -7.97 6.56
CA TYR A 15 -4.45 -9.17 6.19
C TYR A 15 -4.31 -9.47 4.68
N CYS A 16 -4.54 -8.47 3.83
CA CYS A 16 -4.37 -8.60 2.38
C CYS A 16 -2.94 -9.00 2.01
N ALA A 17 -1.94 -8.38 2.64
CA ALA A 17 -0.54 -8.69 2.40
C ALA A 17 -0.16 -10.13 2.78
N ARG A 18 -0.65 -10.65 3.92
CA ARG A 18 -0.44 -12.06 4.30
C ARG A 18 -1.08 -13.02 3.31
N ARG A 19 -2.31 -12.73 2.86
CA ARG A 19 -2.99 -13.53 1.82
C ARG A 19 -2.24 -13.55 0.50
N ALA A 20 -1.61 -12.43 0.14
CA ALA A 20 -0.82 -12.35 -1.07
C ALA A 20 0.51 -13.13 -0.91
N LEU A 21 1.17 -13.01 0.25
CA LEU A 21 2.38 -13.77 0.60
C LEU A 21 2.13 -15.29 0.70
N SER A 22 0.91 -15.73 1.02
CA SER A 22 0.61 -17.17 1.10
C SER A 22 0.73 -17.88 -0.24
N LYS A 23 0.73 -17.15 -1.36
CA LYS A 23 1.04 -17.70 -2.69
C LYS A 23 2.51 -18.09 -2.85
N PHE A 24 3.35 -17.67 -1.92
CA PHE A 24 4.78 -17.96 -1.84
C PHE A 24 5.16 -18.66 -0.53
N GLU A 25 4.19 -19.13 0.27
CA GLU A 25 4.41 -19.80 1.57
C GLU A 25 5.12 -18.91 2.61
N LEU A 26 4.86 -17.60 2.56
CA LEU A 26 5.50 -16.58 3.43
C LEU A 26 4.51 -15.85 4.34
N GLU A 27 3.29 -16.34 4.49
CA GLU A 27 2.20 -15.68 5.24
C GLU A 27 2.46 -15.52 6.73
N SER A 28 3.33 -16.36 7.31
CA SER A 28 3.72 -16.34 8.72
C SER A 28 4.74 -15.24 9.04
N VAL A 29 5.43 -14.70 8.03
CA VAL A 29 6.46 -13.69 8.23
C VAL A 29 5.82 -12.34 8.60
N PRO A 30 6.20 -11.70 9.71
CA PRO A 30 5.62 -10.43 10.11
C PRO A 30 6.06 -9.30 9.16
N ILE A 31 5.08 -8.54 8.64
CA ILE A 31 5.33 -7.33 7.86
C ILE A 31 5.32 -6.13 8.80
N LEU A 32 6.50 -5.79 9.33
CA LEU A 32 6.65 -4.63 10.21
C LEU A 32 6.54 -3.31 9.43
N ARG A 33 6.60 -2.19 10.13
CA ARG A 33 6.63 -0.85 9.54
C ARG A 33 7.96 -0.20 9.90
N ASN A 34 8.66 0.32 8.91
CA ASN A 34 9.85 1.15 9.13
C ASN A 34 9.45 2.39 9.96
N THR A 35 10.14 2.68 11.05
CA THR A 35 9.82 3.80 11.94
C THR A 35 10.09 5.16 11.30
N GLU A 36 11.06 5.23 10.39
CA GLU A 36 11.49 6.45 9.71
C GLU A 36 10.73 6.64 8.40
N SER A 37 10.88 5.72 7.44
CA SER A 37 10.27 5.84 6.09
C SER A 37 8.78 5.48 6.06
N ARG A 38 8.29 4.78 7.09
CA ARG A 38 6.90 4.27 7.20
C ARG A 38 6.55 3.17 6.20
N GLU A 39 7.50 2.71 5.38
CA GLU A 39 7.26 1.64 4.42
C GLU A 39 7.06 0.27 5.12
N PRO A 40 6.37 -0.70 4.47
CA PRO A 40 6.31 -2.06 4.97
C PRO A 40 7.67 -2.74 4.87
N TYR A 41 8.13 -3.39 5.95
CA TYR A 41 9.28 -4.29 5.88
C TYR A 41 8.85 -5.64 5.32
N TRP A 42 9.11 -5.82 4.03
CA TRP A 42 8.89 -7.08 3.33
C TRP A 42 9.97 -8.12 3.67
N PRO A 43 9.66 -9.43 3.57
CA PRO A 43 10.69 -10.47 3.54
C PRO A 43 11.73 -10.16 2.45
N LYS A 44 13.01 -10.49 2.68
CA LYS A 44 14.11 -10.18 1.73
C LYS A 44 13.85 -10.71 0.31
N SER A 45 13.15 -11.82 0.19
CA SER A 45 12.80 -12.47 -1.07
C SER A 45 11.63 -11.82 -1.81
N VAL A 46 11.00 -10.78 -1.26
CA VAL A 46 9.75 -10.20 -1.77
C VAL A 46 9.84 -8.69 -1.92
N ARG A 47 9.23 -8.18 -3.00
CA ARG A 47 8.82 -6.77 -3.13
C ARG A 47 7.30 -6.68 -3.02
N GLY A 48 6.79 -5.56 -2.54
CA GLY A 48 5.36 -5.36 -2.51
C GLY A 48 4.93 -3.95 -2.16
N SER A 49 3.63 -3.72 -2.27
CA SER A 49 2.96 -2.52 -1.82
C SER A 49 1.62 -2.84 -1.17
N ILE A 50 1.20 -1.98 -0.26
CA ILE A 50 -0.08 -2.06 0.47
C ILE A 50 -0.73 -0.69 0.35
N THR A 51 -2.00 -0.66 -0.05
CA THR A 51 -2.82 0.55 -0.11
C THR A 51 -4.17 0.30 0.57
N HIS A 52 -4.85 1.36 0.98
CA HIS A 52 -6.19 1.29 1.55
C HIS A 52 -6.93 2.61 1.31
N SER A 53 -8.24 2.53 1.11
CA SER A 53 -9.12 3.70 1.03
C SER A 53 -10.54 3.32 1.42
N GLU A 54 -11.20 4.18 2.19
CA GLU A 54 -12.62 4.06 2.58
C GLU A 54 -13.08 2.66 3.02
N GLY A 55 -12.27 1.95 3.82
CA GLY A 55 -12.62 0.62 4.33
C GLY A 55 -12.21 -0.55 3.44
N PHE A 56 -11.66 -0.27 2.25
CA PHE A 56 -11.02 -1.26 1.39
C PHE A 56 -9.50 -1.25 1.60
N ALA A 57 -8.87 -2.41 1.39
CA ALA A 57 -7.43 -2.54 1.40
C ALA A 57 -6.97 -3.56 0.35
N ALA A 58 -5.83 -3.29 -0.26
CA ALA A 58 -5.22 -4.17 -1.24
C ALA A 58 -3.72 -4.33 -0.95
N ALA A 59 -3.17 -5.46 -1.38
CA ALA A 59 -1.73 -5.70 -1.35
C ALA A 59 -1.32 -6.46 -2.61
N ALA A 60 -0.18 -6.09 -3.17
CA ALA A 60 0.46 -6.78 -4.28
C ALA A 60 1.89 -7.15 -3.87
N VAL A 61 2.30 -8.37 -4.19
CA VAL A 61 3.64 -8.90 -3.88
C VAL A 61 4.19 -9.66 -5.08
N GLY A 62 5.51 -9.67 -5.19
CA GLY A 62 6.25 -10.45 -6.18
C GLY A 62 7.62 -10.82 -5.63
N LEU A 63 8.23 -11.88 -6.17
CA LEU A 63 9.56 -12.28 -5.75
C LEU A 63 10.59 -11.25 -6.21
N ALA A 64 11.52 -10.89 -5.32
CA ALA A 64 12.54 -9.87 -5.59
C ALA A 64 13.49 -10.22 -6.74
N LYS A 65 13.57 -11.50 -7.14
CA LYS A 65 14.31 -11.95 -8.33
C LYS A 65 13.58 -11.65 -9.65
N ASP A 66 12.26 -11.50 -9.61
CA ASP A 66 11.41 -11.37 -10.80
C ASP A 66 10.93 -9.92 -11.02
N VAL A 67 10.88 -9.10 -9.95
CA VAL A 67 10.44 -7.70 -10.02
C VAL A 67 11.39 -6.76 -9.29
N SER A 68 11.67 -5.60 -9.89
CA SER A 68 12.48 -4.55 -9.27
C SER A 68 11.73 -3.78 -8.18
N GLY A 69 10.41 -3.64 -8.33
CA GLY A 69 9.54 -2.96 -7.37
C GLY A 69 8.07 -3.10 -7.75
N ILE A 70 7.19 -2.87 -6.78
CA ILE A 70 5.73 -2.87 -6.97
C ILE A 70 5.16 -1.66 -6.24
N GLY A 71 4.36 -0.85 -6.93
CA GLY A 71 3.58 0.24 -6.35
C GLY A 71 2.12 0.08 -6.77
N ILE A 72 1.21 0.13 -5.80
CA ILE A 72 -0.23 0.18 -6.03
C ILE A 72 -0.80 1.30 -5.16
N ASP A 73 -1.86 1.91 -5.65
CA ASP A 73 -2.64 2.86 -4.87
C ASP A 73 -4.14 2.69 -5.17
N LEU A 74 -4.96 2.96 -4.16
CA LEU A 74 -6.41 2.79 -4.22
C LEU A 74 -7.05 4.07 -3.71
N GLU A 75 -7.84 4.71 -4.56
CA GLU A 75 -8.61 5.91 -4.21
C GLU A 75 -10.09 5.70 -4.54
N SER A 76 -10.94 6.36 -3.77
CA SER A 76 -12.39 6.32 -3.96
C SER A 76 -12.81 7.35 -4.99
N LEU A 77 -13.49 6.92 -6.06
CA LEU A 77 -14.01 7.83 -7.08
C LEU A 77 -15.21 8.66 -6.60
N SER A 78 -15.88 8.26 -5.52
CA SER A 78 -16.96 9.03 -4.92
C SER A 78 -16.47 10.17 -4.02
N ARG A 79 -15.17 10.23 -3.72
CA ARG A 79 -14.61 11.29 -2.90
C ARG A 79 -14.67 12.61 -3.66
N VAL A 80 -15.31 13.61 -3.06
CA VAL A 80 -15.26 14.99 -3.59
C VAL A 80 -13.85 15.53 -3.37
N VAL A 81 -13.17 15.88 -4.47
CA VAL A 81 -11.81 16.42 -4.47
C VAL A 81 -11.85 17.83 -5.04
N ASP A 82 -11.20 18.78 -4.36
CA ASP A 82 -10.90 20.09 -4.96
C ASP A 82 -9.85 19.91 -6.05
N PHE A 83 -10.24 20.14 -7.30
CA PHE A 83 -9.37 20.02 -8.47
C PHE A 83 -8.14 20.94 -8.43
N ASN A 84 -8.10 21.95 -7.55
CA ASN A 84 -6.89 22.76 -7.34
C ASN A 84 -5.69 21.95 -6.85
N ILE A 85 -5.90 20.77 -6.25
CA ILE A 85 -4.80 19.88 -5.82
C ILE A 85 -3.87 19.47 -6.97
N ARG A 86 -4.35 19.48 -8.22
CA ARG A 86 -3.54 19.18 -9.42
C ARG A 86 -2.31 20.07 -9.55
N ARG A 87 -2.32 21.28 -8.96
CA ARG A 87 -1.16 22.19 -8.95
C ARG A 87 0.02 21.64 -8.16
N HIS A 88 -0.23 20.74 -7.20
CA HIS A 88 0.79 20.15 -6.32
C HIS A 88 1.22 18.75 -6.76
N VAL A 89 0.40 18.04 -7.53
CA VAL A 89 0.62 16.63 -7.86
C VAL A 89 1.00 16.44 -9.33
N CYS A 90 0.42 17.22 -10.23
CA CYS A 90 0.64 17.12 -11.67
C CYS A 90 1.74 18.08 -12.12
N VAL A 91 2.59 17.65 -13.05
CA VAL A 91 3.49 18.56 -13.78
C VAL A 91 2.72 19.39 -14.82
N ASP A 92 3.32 20.44 -15.39
CA ASP A 92 2.64 21.33 -16.36
C ASP A 92 1.97 20.56 -17.50
N LYS A 93 2.70 19.61 -18.10
CA LYS A 93 2.21 18.78 -19.21
C LYS A 93 1.00 17.89 -18.85
N GLU A 94 0.82 17.54 -17.58
CA GLU A 94 -0.33 16.74 -17.11
C GLU A 94 -1.56 17.61 -16.82
N ARG A 95 -1.43 18.94 -16.88
CA ARG A 95 -2.51 19.91 -16.59
C ARG A 95 -3.11 20.57 -17.83
N GLU A 96 -2.41 20.49 -18.95
CA GLU A 96 -2.92 20.81 -20.30
C GLU A 96 -4.01 19.82 -20.70
#